data_AF-A0A970QDV0-F1
#
_entry.id   AF-A0A970QDV0-F1
#
_cell.length_a   1.000
_cell.length_b   1.000
_cell.length_c   1.000
_cell.angle_alpha   90.00
_cell.angle_beta   90.00
_cell.angle_gamma   90.00
#
_symmetry.space_group_name_H-M   'P 1'
#
loop_
_entity.id
_entity.type
_entity.pdbx_description
1 polymer ?
#
loop_
_entity_poly.entity_id
_entity_poly.type
_entity_poly.pdbx_seq_one_letter_code
_entity_poly.pdbx_strand_id
1 'polypeptide(L)'
;MNNRFYFHMLLVVAVVGCTLSAQAWGPRVESTVVNTALHLLSREKNLPLTRLQEEVRAGAALSPVEMETLFPDMNADPIHAIENEMALLSTTRGARIDAYFAWRLGVLGKLVSRVTAPMATGDPAIRTQYYRDAESLADAGNLKPESRRTLESMEPLERSVLEANKANDLLESEYKSGSGFRGGAAARSITDISRSVNAVADVWWSVITSTTVQSSISTAQLERYVLNAYAFYVERGKENELDAADTNYQKLTSFTADMYAKIGDMLYEAGFRERAVWEYEQAVASSPERRDVVAKIANYYYESAEDKLQKGMLEEALGGFAKALSVNMLHPSAEKRRLEVAALIQKRDEQLAQYQEQLRQADDLKSLAEEEAARNHFAEAVALLKQSEDAYRVIGDEFPSEAQHRMRGLREVQSRINELQQSLLTDTQRFSGTGFAKDLERVITDYSEGLDKEILKTMLQLEYKAEIKAQTEEMSAVLRID
;
A
#
# COMPACT_ATOMS: atom_id res chain seq x y z
N MET A 1 2.43 12.90 17.65
CA MET A 1 1.98 12.31 18.93
C MET A 1 0.81 13.12 19.44
N ASN A 2 -0.32 12.47 19.79
CA ASN A 2 -1.41 12.94 20.67
C ASN A 2 -2.16 14.25 20.26
N ASN A 3 -3.47 14.43 20.46
CA ASN A 3 -4.52 13.52 20.93
C ASN A 3 -5.91 13.97 20.43
N ARG A 4 -6.73 12.95 20.12
CA ARG A 4 -8.19 12.83 20.31
C ARG A 4 -8.87 13.83 21.27
N PHE A 5 -9.95 14.50 20.82
CA PHE A 5 -11.13 15.05 21.55
C PHE A 5 -11.98 15.86 20.54
N TYR A 6 -13.32 15.96 20.53
CA TYR A 6 -14.47 15.15 21.02
C TYR A 6 -15.26 14.67 19.77
N PHE A 7 -16.37 13.90 19.74
CA PHE A 7 -17.44 13.49 20.68
C PHE A 7 -18.61 14.48 20.97
N HIS A 8 -19.37 14.83 19.94
CA HIS A 8 -20.82 15.15 20.00
C HIS A 8 -21.48 14.25 18.93
N MET A 9 -22.14 13.13 19.23
CA MET A 9 -23.36 12.97 20.05
C MET A 9 -24.44 14.00 19.76
N LEU A 10 -24.95 14.01 18.53
CA LEU A 10 -26.25 14.59 18.22
C LEU A 10 -27.19 13.46 17.78
N LEU A 11 -27.97 12.98 18.76
CA LEU A 11 -28.93 11.89 18.61
C LEU A 11 -30.16 12.40 17.84
N VAL A 12 -30.03 12.50 16.51
CA VAL A 12 -31.21 12.59 15.64
C VAL A 12 -31.81 11.19 15.57
N VAL A 13 -32.96 11.01 16.21
CA VAL A 13 -33.85 9.88 15.96
C VAL A 13 -34.41 10.05 14.55
N ALA A 14 -33.60 9.67 13.56
CA ALA A 14 -34.08 9.41 12.23
C ALA A 14 -35.00 8.19 12.37
N VAL A 15 -36.31 8.45 12.42
CA VAL A 15 -37.33 7.43 12.26
C VAL A 15 -37.00 6.74 10.95
N VAL A 16 -36.49 5.50 11.05
CA VAL A 16 -36.25 4.66 9.89
C VAL A 16 -37.62 4.28 9.36
N GLY A 17 -38.15 5.14 8.50
CA GLY A 17 -39.21 4.81 7.59
C GLY A 17 -38.68 3.75 6.65
N CYS A 18 -38.70 2.49 7.10
CA CYS A 18 -38.55 1.33 6.24
C CYS A 18 -39.73 1.34 5.27
N THR A 19 -39.62 2.12 4.19
CA THR A 19 -40.31 1.84 2.93
C THR A 19 -39.72 0.54 2.40
N LEU A 20 -40.14 -0.57 3.02
CA LEU A 20 -39.78 -1.90 2.60
C LEU A 20 -40.17 -2.01 1.12
N SER A 21 -39.18 -2.25 0.27
CA SER A 21 -39.37 -2.60 -1.14
C SER A 21 -40.02 -3.99 -1.21
N ALA A 22 -41.30 -4.03 -0.84
CA ALA A 22 -42.01 -5.22 -0.38
C ALA A 22 -42.55 -6.07 -1.55
N GLN A 23 -41.87 -6.09 -2.69
CA GLN A 23 -42.34 -6.72 -3.94
C GLN A 23 -41.53 -7.98 -4.34
N ALA A 24 -40.73 -8.53 -3.43
CA ALA A 24 -39.74 -9.56 -3.73
C ALA A 24 -39.75 -10.70 -2.71
N TRP A 25 -39.33 -11.89 -3.16
CA TRP A 25 -38.92 -13.00 -2.30
C TRP A 25 -38.01 -12.55 -1.14
N GLY A 26 -38.04 -13.29 -0.04
CA GLY A 26 -37.06 -13.11 1.04
C GLY A 26 -35.63 -13.43 0.59
N PRO A 27 -34.61 -12.94 1.33
CA PRO A 27 -33.21 -13.03 0.91
C PRO A 27 -32.67 -14.47 0.87
N ARG A 28 -33.20 -15.41 1.65
CA ARG A 28 -32.81 -16.83 1.52
C ARG A 28 -33.42 -17.44 0.27
N VAL A 29 -34.69 -17.17 -0.02
CA VAL A 29 -35.32 -17.66 -1.26
C VAL A 29 -34.65 -17.07 -2.49
N GLU A 30 -34.35 -15.75 -2.53
CA GLU A 30 -33.54 -15.13 -3.59
C GLU A 30 -32.20 -15.87 -3.77
N SER A 31 -31.47 -16.11 -2.66
CA SER A 31 -30.17 -16.80 -2.68
C SER A 31 -30.28 -18.25 -3.14
N THR A 32 -31.25 -19.03 -2.65
CA THR A 32 -31.41 -20.44 -3.02
C THR A 32 -31.89 -20.58 -4.47
N VAL A 33 -32.71 -19.65 -4.97
CA VAL A 33 -33.08 -19.59 -6.39
C VAL A 33 -31.83 -19.42 -7.27
N VAL A 34 -31.00 -18.42 -6.97
CA VAL A 34 -29.78 -18.13 -7.75
C VAL A 34 -28.75 -19.26 -7.63
N ASN A 35 -28.55 -19.81 -6.43
CA ASN A 35 -27.64 -20.94 -6.20
C ASN A 35 -28.09 -22.21 -6.94
N THR A 36 -29.39 -22.50 -6.97
CA THR A 36 -29.88 -23.67 -7.72
C THR A 36 -29.70 -23.48 -9.22
N ALA A 37 -30.04 -22.29 -9.75
CA ALA A 37 -29.83 -21.98 -11.18
C ALA A 37 -28.36 -22.12 -11.59
N LEU A 38 -27.42 -21.63 -10.76
CA LEU A 38 -25.98 -21.82 -10.92
C LEU A 38 -25.59 -23.31 -10.99
N HIS A 39 -26.08 -24.12 -10.06
CA HIS A 39 -25.78 -25.55 -10.03
C HIS A 39 -26.37 -26.31 -11.23
N LEU A 40 -27.55 -25.93 -11.74
CA LEU A 40 -28.11 -26.51 -12.96
C LEU A 40 -27.22 -26.19 -14.18
N LEU A 41 -26.91 -24.91 -14.40
CA LEU A 41 -26.11 -24.47 -15.55
C LEU A 41 -24.67 -25.00 -15.55
N SER A 42 -24.06 -25.16 -14.38
CA SER A 42 -22.73 -25.77 -14.26
C SER A 42 -22.69 -27.22 -14.77
N ARG A 43 -23.79 -27.97 -14.60
CA ARG A 43 -23.89 -29.39 -14.98
C ARG A 43 -24.14 -29.60 -16.48
N GLU A 44 -24.90 -28.72 -17.11
CA GLU A 44 -25.35 -28.95 -18.51
C GLU A 44 -24.29 -28.66 -19.58
N LYS A 45 -23.30 -27.79 -19.29
CA LYS A 45 -22.27 -27.38 -20.28
C LYS A 45 -20.84 -27.39 -19.76
N ASN A 46 -20.57 -27.92 -18.56
CA ASN A 46 -19.26 -27.83 -17.90
C ASN A 46 -18.71 -26.38 -17.83
N LEU A 47 -19.62 -25.40 -17.72
CA LEU A 47 -19.24 -23.99 -17.59
C LEU A 47 -18.47 -23.81 -16.27
N PRO A 48 -17.32 -23.09 -16.26
CA PRO A 48 -16.46 -22.96 -15.07
C PRO A 48 -17.04 -22.05 -13.97
N LEU A 49 -18.36 -21.79 -13.99
CA LEU A 49 -19.09 -20.96 -13.04
C LEU A 49 -18.95 -21.44 -11.59
N THR A 50 -18.66 -22.72 -11.36
CA THR A 50 -18.38 -23.25 -10.00
C THR A 50 -17.14 -22.64 -9.36
N ARG A 51 -16.17 -22.16 -10.15
CA ARG A 51 -15.00 -21.44 -9.65
C ARG A 51 -15.29 -19.98 -9.28
N LEU A 52 -16.43 -19.45 -9.74
CA LEU A 52 -16.88 -18.08 -9.53
C LEU A 52 -18.21 -18.06 -8.73
N GLN A 53 -18.47 -19.13 -7.97
CA GLN A 53 -19.69 -19.26 -7.18
C GLN A 53 -19.76 -18.22 -6.06
N GLU A 54 -18.63 -17.78 -5.54
CA GLU A 54 -18.56 -16.72 -4.51
C GLU A 54 -18.99 -15.37 -5.09
N GLU A 55 -18.51 -15.03 -6.29
CA GLU A 55 -18.87 -13.83 -7.04
C GLU A 55 -20.37 -13.78 -7.36
N VAL A 56 -20.91 -14.88 -7.92
CA VAL A 56 -22.34 -15.02 -8.23
C VAL A 56 -23.19 -14.85 -6.96
N ARG A 57 -22.77 -15.46 -5.84
CA ARG A 57 -23.46 -15.31 -4.54
C ARG A 57 -23.38 -13.87 -4.02
N ALA A 58 -22.23 -13.22 -4.13
CA ALA A 58 -22.06 -11.82 -3.71
C ALA A 58 -22.95 -10.87 -4.52
N GLY A 59 -23.09 -11.08 -5.84
CA GLY A 59 -24.03 -10.33 -6.68
C GLY A 59 -25.50 -10.57 -6.29
N ALA A 60 -25.85 -11.82 -5.97
CA ALA A 60 -27.20 -12.15 -5.49
C ALA A 60 -27.49 -11.56 -4.09
N ALA A 61 -26.46 -11.34 -3.27
CA ALA A 61 -26.58 -10.84 -1.91
C ALA A 61 -26.76 -9.31 -1.78
N LEU A 62 -26.73 -8.56 -2.89
CA LEU A 62 -26.90 -7.11 -2.88
C LEU A 62 -28.13 -6.63 -2.10
N SER A 63 -27.99 -5.50 -1.42
CA SER A 63 -29.10 -4.82 -0.75
C SER A 63 -30.07 -4.18 -1.76
N PRO A 64 -31.30 -3.85 -1.35
CA PRO A 64 -32.25 -3.15 -2.22
C PRO A 64 -31.74 -1.80 -2.73
N VAL A 65 -30.93 -1.08 -1.94
CA VAL A 65 -30.39 0.24 -2.29
C VAL A 65 -29.30 0.14 -3.36
N GLU A 66 -28.42 -0.86 -3.26
CA GLU A 66 -27.41 -1.13 -4.29
C GLU A 66 -28.08 -1.58 -5.60
N MET A 67 -29.15 -2.40 -5.51
CA MET A 67 -29.96 -2.77 -6.68
C MET A 67 -30.61 -1.57 -7.36
N GLU A 68 -31.18 -0.63 -6.61
CA GLU A 68 -31.78 0.60 -7.15
C GLU A 68 -30.71 1.55 -7.75
N THR A 69 -29.50 1.55 -7.17
CA THR A 69 -28.35 2.30 -7.71
C THR A 69 -27.86 1.73 -9.04
N LEU A 70 -27.88 0.40 -9.21
CA LEU A 70 -27.51 -0.28 -10.45
C LEU A 70 -28.61 -0.22 -11.52
N PHE A 71 -29.87 -0.31 -11.12
CA PHE A 71 -31.05 -0.33 -12.00
C PHE A 71 -32.13 0.65 -11.51
N PRO A 72 -31.96 1.98 -11.72
CA PRO A 72 -32.94 2.98 -11.27
C PRO A 72 -34.37 2.71 -11.77
N ASP A 73 -34.49 2.21 -13.00
CA ASP A 73 -35.77 1.96 -13.65
C ASP A 73 -36.43 0.63 -13.22
N MET A 74 -35.78 -0.22 -12.41
CA MET A 74 -36.31 -1.56 -12.05
C MET A 74 -37.68 -1.51 -11.36
N ASN A 75 -37.99 -0.41 -10.66
CA ASN A 75 -39.26 -0.23 -9.96
C ASN A 75 -40.39 0.20 -10.92
N ALA A 76 -40.05 0.71 -12.11
CA ALA A 76 -40.99 1.20 -13.11
C ALA A 76 -41.20 0.18 -14.25
N ASP A 77 -40.10 -0.36 -14.80
CA ASP A 77 -40.12 -1.45 -15.79
C ASP A 77 -39.02 -2.49 -15.48
N PRO A 78 -39.32 -3.47 -14.63
CA PRO A 78 -38.36 -4.50 -14.28
C PRO A 78 -38.06 -5.48 -15.42
N ILE A 79 -38.96 -5.65 -16.39
CA ILE A 79 -38.74 -6.56 -17.53
C ILE A 79 -37.72 -5.92 -18.48
N HIS A 80 -37.88 -4.64 -18.79
CA HIS A 80 -36.91 -3.90 -19.58
C HIS A 80 -35.55 -3.74 -18.86
N ALA A 81 -35.54 -3.62 -17.52
CA ALA A 81 -34.28 -3.66 -16.75
C ALA A 81 -33.55 -5.01 -16.90
N ILE A 82 -34.27 -6.13 -16.90
CA ILE A 82 -33.70 -7.47 -17.18
C ILE A 82 -33.20 -7.57 -18.61
N GLU A 83 -33.98 -7.11 -19.59
CA GLU A 83 -33.62 -7.11 -21.02
C GLU A 83 -32.33 -6.32 -21.28
N ASN A 84 -32.23 -5.10 -20.74
CA ASN A 84 -31.04 -4.25 -20.86
C ASN A 84 -29.80 -4.87 -20.23
N GLU A 85 -29.93 -5.52 -19.06
CA GLU A 85 -28.81 -6.22 -18.41
C GLU A 85 -28.41 -7.49 -19.18
N MET A 86 -29.38 -8.25 -19.71
CA MET A 86 -29.12 -9.39 -20.60
C MET A 86 -28.37 -8.97 -21.86
N ALA A 87 -28.78 -7.87 -22.50
CA ALA A 87 -28.13 -7.30 -23.67
C ALA A 87 -26.71 -6.81 -23.35
N LEU A 88 -26.52 -6.13 -22.21
CA LEU A 88 -25.22 -5.66 -21.76
C LEU A 88 -24.28 -6.84 -21.52
N LEU A 89 -24.68 -7.84 -20.72
CA LEU A 89 -23.84 -9.00 -20.44
C LEU A 89 -23.62 -9.88 -21.67
N SER A 90 -24.57 -9.96 -22.61
CA SER A 90 -24.33 -10.66 -23.89
C SER A 90 -23.28 -9.95 -24.75
N THR A 91 -23.21 -8.62 -24.66
CA THR A 91 -22.23 -7.77 -25.38
C THR A 91 -20.86 -7.79 -24.70
N THR A 92 -20.80 -7.76 -23.36
CA THR A 92 -19.53 -7.73 -22.60
C THR A 92 -18.91 -9.11 -22.38
N ARG A 93 -19.57 -10.19 -22.83
CA ARG A 93 -19.11 -11.58 -22.69
C ARG A 93 -17.81 -11.83 -23.45
N GLY A 94 -16.70 -11.79 -22.73
CA GLY A 94 -15.39 -12.22 -23.22
C GLY A 94 -15.29 -13.73 -23.48
N ALA A 95 -14.15 -14.18 -24.02
CA ALA A 95 -13.87 -15.60 -24.26
C ALA A 95 -13.74 -16.44 -22.96
N ARG A 96 -13.63 -15.79 -21.81
CA ARG A 96 -13.70 -16.37 -20.47
C ARG A 96 -14.61 -15.48 -19.62
N ILE A 97 -15.37 -16.10 -18.72
CA ILE A 97 -16.15 -15.39 -17.70
C ILE A 97 -15.17 -14.94 -16.61
N ASP A 98 -15.12 -13.64 -16.35
CA ASP A 98 -14.34 -13.04 -15.27
C ASP A 98 -15.17 -12.88 -13.98
N ALA A 99 -14.52 -12.44 -12.90
CA ALA A 99 -15.13 -12.34 -11.58
C ALA A 99 -16.23 -11.26 -11.52
N TYR A 100 -16.06 -10.15 -12.23
CA TYR A 100 -17.07 -9.10 -12.29
C TYR A 100 -18.28 -9.52 -13.12
N PHE A 101 -18.07 -10.19 -14.25
CA PHE A 101 -19.13 -10.77 -15.06
C PHE A 101 -19.96 -11.79 -14.28
N ALA A 102 -19.29 -12.67 -13.52
CA ALA A 102 -19.96 -13.64 -12.65
C ALA A 102 -20.77 -12.96 -11.54
N TRP A 103 -20.25 -11.89 -10.93
CA TRP A 103 -20.99 -11.06 -10.00
C TRP A 103 -22.23 -10.45 -10.64
N ARG A 104 -22.11 -9.85 -11.83
CA ARG A 104 -23.25 -9.31 -12.60
C ARG A 104 -24.30 -10.37 -12.96
N LEU A 105 -23.90 -11.59 -13.30
CA LEU A 105 -24.86 -12.70 -13.47
C LEU A 105 -25.64 -12.96 -12.17
N GLY A 106 -24.97 -12.96 -11.01
CA GLY A 106 -25.61 -13.05 -9.69
C GLY A 106 -26.66 -11.95 -9.46
N VAL A 107 -26.28 -10.71 -9.77
CA VAL A 107 -27.16 -9.53 -9.71
C VAL A 107 -28.38 -9.69 -10.64
N LEU A 108 -28.19 -10.09 -11.90
CA LEU A 108 -29.26 -10.37 -12.86
C LEU A 108 -30.18 -11.51 -12.37
N GLY A 109 -29.61 -12.56 -11.77
CA GLY A 109 -30.38 -13.67 -11.20
C GLY A 109 -31.25 -13.22 -10.01
N LYS A 110 -30.76 -12.28 -9.19
CA LYS A 110 -31.57 -11.63 -8.16
C LYS A 110 -32.71 -10.84 -8.77
N LEU A 111 -32.44 -10.01 -9.79
CA LEU A 111 -33.48 -9.21 -10.47
C LEU A 111 -34.58 -10.10 -11.06
N VAL A 112 -34.22 -11.18 -11.78
CA VAL A 112 -35.18 -12.14 -12.35
C VAL A 112 -35.96 -12.90 -11.26
N SER A 113 -35.33 -13.27 -10.14
CA SER A 113 -36.02 -13.96 -9.05
C SER A 113 -37.06 -13.07 -8.37
N ARG A 114 -36.77 -11.77 -8.20
CA ARG A 114 -37.74 -10.76 -7.71
C ARG A 114 -38.96 -10.66 -8.61
N VAL A 115 -38.74 -10.51 -9.91
CA VAL A 115 -39.80 -10.30 -10.91
C VAL A 115 -40.71 -11.52 -11.07
N THR A 116 -40.15 -12.72 -10.90
CA THR A 116 -40.90 -13.98 -10.97
C THR A 116 -41.54 -14.40 -9.64
N ALA A 117 -41.42 -13.59 -8.58
CA ALA A 117 -42.11 -13.83 -7.33
C ALA A 117 -43.65 -13.72 -7.52
N PRO A 118 -44.45 -14.63 -6.94
CA PRO A 118 -45.90 -14.50 -6.92
C PRO A 118 -46.32 -13.35 -5.99
N MET A 119 -47.62 -13.05 -5.91
CA MET A 119 -48.20 -12.00 -5.06
C MET A 119 -47.83 -10.56 -5.44
N ALA A 120 -47.12 -10.30 -6.53
CA ALA A 120 -46.70 -8.95 -6.95
C ALA A 120 -47.86 -7.95 -7.01
N THR A 121 -49.04 -8.38 -7.48
CA THR A 121 -50.28 -7.59 -7.52
C THR A 121 -51.20 -7.74 -6.30
N GLY A 122 -50.90 -8.65 -5.38
CA GLY A 122 -51.74 -8.97 -4.21
C GLY A 122 -51.54 -8.04 -3.01
N ASP A 123 -52.35 -8.25 -1.98
CA ASP A 123 -52.34 -7.52 -0.72
C ASP A 123 -50.91 -7.48 -0.09
N PRO A 124 -50.33 -6.29 0.18
CA PRO A 124 -48.96 -6.17 0.69
C PRO A 124 -48.72 -6.86 2.04
N ALA A 125 -49.72 -6.92 2.93
CA ALA A 125 -49.58 -7.56 4.23
C ALA A 125 -49.54 -9.09 4.08
N ILE A 126 -50.43 -9.64 3.25
CA ILE A 126 -50.45 -11.08 2.94
C ILE A 126 -49.20 -11.48 2.17
N ARG A 127 -48.77 -10.70 1.18
CA ARG A 127 -47.51 -10.93 0.45
C ARG A 127 -46.32 -11.00 1.39
N THR A 128 -46.21 -10.04 2.32
CA THR A 128 -45.12 -10.02 3.32
C THR A 128 -45.14 -11.27 4.21
N GLN A 129 -46.33 -11.74 4.59
CA GLN A 129 -46.45 -12.97 5.37
C GLN A 129 -46.09 -14.21 4.53
N TYR A 130 -46.59 -14.31 3.30
CA TYR A 130 -46.29 -15.40 2.38
C TYR A 130 -44.80 -15.55 2.09
N TYR A 131 -44.08 -14.46 1.83
CA TYR A 131 -42.62 -14.52 1.63
C TYR A 131 -41.88 -14.93 2.91
N ARG A 132 -42.32 -14.46 4.09
CA ARG A 132 -41.75 -14.88 5.38
C ARG A 132 -41.95 -16.37 5.64
N ASP A 133 -43.10 -16.93 5.27
CA ASP A 133 -43.38 -18.35 5.45
C ASP A 133 -42.61 -19.18 4.41
N ALA A 134 -42.46 -18.69 3.17
CA ALA A 134 -41.66 -19.29 2.10
C ALA A 134 -40.16 -19.39 2.43
N GLU A 135 -39.59 -18.45 3.19
CA GLU A 135 -38.20 -18.52 3.69
C GLU A 135 -37.90 -19.80 4.48
N SER A 136 -38.91 -20.43 5.08
CA SER A 136 -38.75 -21.71 5.81
C SER A 136 -38.61 -22.92 4.88
N LEU A 137 -39.02 -22.81 3.61
CA LEU A 137 -38.96 -23.88 2.62
C LEU A 137 -37.88 -23.70 1.57
N ALA A 138 -37.08 -22.62 1.64
CA ALA A 138 -36.02 -22.31 0.67
C ALA A 138 -35.15 -23.54 0.35
N ASP A 139 -34.71 -24.27 1.37
CA ASP A 139 -33.80 -25.42 1.25
C ASP A 139 -34.52 -26.79 1.27
N ALA A 140 -35.84 -26.83 1.43
CA ALA A 140 -36.60 -28.06 1.70
C ALA A 140 -37.20 -28.73 0.46
N GLY A 141 -37.15 -28.09 -0.71
CA GLY A 141 -37.85 -28.52 -1.91
C GLY A 141 -37.02 -29.39 -2.85
N ASN A 142 -37.59 -30.51 -3.31
CA ASN A 142 -37.18 -31.13 -4.58
C ASN A 142 -37.64 -30.24 -5.75
N LEU A 143 -36.83 -29.24 -6.06
CA LEU A 143 -37.05 -28.30 -7.16
C LEU A 143 -37.09 -29.06 -8.49
N LYS A 144 -37.95 -28.59 -9.42
CA LYS A 144 -38.18 -29.25 -10.72
C LYS A 144 -37.41 -28.54 -11.83
N PRO A 145 -36.20 -29.00 -12.21
CA PRO A 145 -35.47 -28.41 -13.33
C PRO A 145 -36.18 -28.75 -14.64
N GLU A 146 -36.37 -27.73 -15.47
CA GLU A 146 -36.77 -27.89 -16.88
C GLU A 146 -35.54 -27.90 -17.80
N SER A 147 -35.70 -28.37 -19.05
CA SER A 147 -34.68 -28.23 -20.09
C SER A 147 -34.52 -26.76 -20.46
N ARG A 148 -33.27 -26.27 -20.54
CA ARG A 148 -32.97 -24.86 -20.82
C ARG A 148 -33.52 -24.39 -22.17
N ARG A 149 -33.98 -23.14 -22.20
CA ARG A 149 -34.48 -22.46 -23.40
C ARG A 149 -33.68 -21.18 -23.60
N THR A 150 -33.30 -20.90 -24.85
CA THR A 150 -32.80 -19.58 -25.23
C THR A 150 -33.99 -18.65 -25.40
N LEU A 151 -33.95 -17.50 -24.75
CA LEU A 151 -34.96 -16.45 -24.84
C LEU A 151 -34.65 -15.60 -26.06
N GLU A 152 -35.52 -15.68 -27.08
CA GLU A 152 -35.51 -14.81 -28.27
C GLU A 152 -36.34 -13.53 -28.07
N SER A 153 -37.09 -13.44 -26.98
CA SER A 153 -37.85 -12.27 -26.54
C SER A 153 -38.13 -12.37 -25.04
N MET A 154 -38.67 -11.31 -24.44
CA MET A 154 -39.09 -11.30 -23.03
C MET A 154 -40.45 -12.00 -22.78
N GLU A 155 -41.21 -12.34 -23.83
CA GLU A 155 -42.54 -12.96 -23.72
C GLU A 155 -42.58 -14.25 -22.85
N PRO A 156 -41.60 -15.17 -22.89
CA PRO A 156 -41.60 -16.34 -22.01
C PRO A 156 -41.42 -15.97 -20.53
N LEU A 157 -40.68 -14.89 -20.24
CA LEU A 157 -40.52 -14.38 -18.88
C LEU A 157 -41.80 -13.68 -18.40
N GLU A 158 -42.40 -12.82 -19.22
CA GLU A 158 -43.70 -12.20 -18.92
C GLU A 158 -44.79 -13.26 -18.63
N ARG A 159 -44.84 -14.32 -19.44
CA ARG A 159 -45.73 -15.46 -19.22
C ARG A 159 -45.46 -16.17 -17.89
N SER A 160 -44.19 -16.33 -17.52
CA SER A 160 -43.77 -16.88 -16.22
C SER A 160 -44.24 -16.01 -15.03
N VAL A 161 -44.13 -14.68 -15.16
CA VAL A 161 -44.63 -13.71 -14.16
C VAL A 161 -46.15 -13.78 -14.03
N LEU A 162 -46.88 -13.81 -15.15
CA LEU A 162 -48.33 -13.97 -15.16
C LEU A 162 -48.74 -15.29 -14.50
N GLU A 163 -48.04 -16.39 -14.78
CA GLU A 163 -48.31 -17.71 -14.19
C GLU A 163 -48.02 -17.80 -12.69
N ALA A 164 -46.99 -17.12 -12.19
CA ALA A 164 -46.76 -16.97 -10.77
C ALA A 164 -47.96 -16.28 -10.10
N ASN A 165 -48.45 -15.19 -10.69
CA ASN A 165 -49.52 -14.36 -10.13
C ASN A 165 -50.95 -14.90 -10.35
N LYS A 166 -51.16 -15.90 -11.23
CA LYS A 166 -52.48 -16.56 -11.48
C LYS A 166 -53.17 -17.14 -10.23
N ALA A 167 -52.47 -17.32 -9.11
CA ALA A 167 -53.03 -17.86 -7.87
C ALA A 167 -53.05 -16.87 -6.70
N ASN A 168 -52.83 -15.57 -6.95
CA ASN A 168 -52.83 -14.56 -5.89
C ASN A 168 -54.16 -14.57 -5.10
N ASP A 169 -55.31 -14.64 -5.78
CA ASP A 169 -56.64 -14.71 -5.14
C ASP A 169 -56.79 -15.94 -4.22
N LEU A 170 -56.24 -17.09 -4.63
CA LEU A 170 -56.26 -18.32 -3.82
C LEU A 170 -55.38 -18.17 -2.58
N LEU A 171 -54.14 -17.68 -2.76
CA LEU A 171 -53.22 -17.41 -1.65
C LEU A 171 -53.83 -16.40 -0.68
N GLU A 172 -54.39 -15.30 -1.17
CA GLU A 172 -55.10 -14.33 -0.33
C GLU A 172 -56.26 -14.94 0.44
N SER A 173 -57.07 -15.78 -0.21
CA SER A 173 -58.18 -16.47 0.44
C SER A 173 -57.69 -17.44 1.53
N GLU A 174 -56.60 -18.18 1.30
CA GLU A 174 -56.00 -19.06 2.31
C GLU A 174 -55.47 -18.29 3.53
N TYR A 175 -54.78 -17.16 3.32
CA TYR A 175 -54.31 -16.32 4.44
C TYR A 175 -55.47 -15.61 5.16
N LYS A 176 -56.45 -15.05 4.44
CA LYS A 176 -57.65 -14.41 5.01
C LYS A 176 -58.52 -15.39 5.79
N SER A 177 -58.55 -16.67 5.42
CA SER A 177 -59.26 -17.74 6.15
C SER A 177 -58.46 -18.37 7.29
N GLY A 178 -57.21 -17.96 7.53
CA GLY A 178 -56.35 -18.48 8.60
C GLY A 178 -55.70 -19.84 8.30
N SER A 179 -55.92 -20.42 7.11
CA SER A 179 -55.18 -21.59 6.63
C SER A 179 -53.71 -21.23 6.35
N GLY A 180 -53.49 -20.08 5.69
CA GLY A 180 -52.19 -19.53 5.31
C GLY A 180 -51.26 -20.60 4.72
N PHE A 181 -50.02 -20.61 5.20
CA PHE A 181 -49.01 -21.57 4.75
C PHE A 181 -49.24 -23.04 5.15
N ARG A 182 -50.29 -23.36 5.92
CA ARG A 182 -50.69 -24.76 6.19
C ARG A 182 -51.63 -25.33 5.12
N GLY A 183 -52.12 -24.48 4.21
CA GLY A 183 -52.94 -24.85 3.05
C GLY A 183 -52.14 -25.16 1.80
N GLY A 184 -52.72 -24.89 0.63
CA GLY A 184 -52.10 -25.05 -0.68
C GLY A 184 -50.87 -24.16 -0.89
N ALA A 185 -50.77 -23.03 -0.18
CA ALA A 185 -49.67 -22.08 -0.27
C ALA A 185 -48.25 -22.70 -0.13
N ALA A 186 -48.06 -23.70 0.73
CA ALA A 186 -46.77 -24.38 0.88
C ALA A 186 -46.44 -25.35 -0.27
N ALA A 187 -47.43 -26.04 -0.83
CA ALA A 187 -47.23 -26.87 -2.03
C ALA A 187 -47.02 -26.00 -3.28
N ARG A 188 -47.69 -24.85 -3.33
CA ARG A 188 -47.57 -23.83 -4.35
C ARG A 188 -46.18 -23.17 -4.33
N SER A 189 -45.65 -22.78 -3.18
CA SER A 189 -44.36 -22.09 -3.08
C SER A 189 -43.19 -22.89 -3.66
N ILE A 190 -43.12 -24.21 -3.46
CA ILE A 190 -42.09 -25.07 -4.09
C ILE A 190 -42.17 -25.00 -5.63
N THR A 191 -43.38 -24.90 -6.17
CA THR A 191 -43.60 -24.76 -7.62
C THR A 191 -43.21 -23.37 -8.11
N ASP A 192 -43.55 -22.32 -7.36
CA ASP A 192 -43.23 -20.94 -7.72
C ASP A 192 -41.72 -20.65 -7.59
N ILE A 193 -41.04 -21.18 -6.57
CA ILE A 193 -39.56 -21.18 -6.44
C ILE A 193 -38.92 -21.94 -7.61
N SER A 194 -39.45 -23.12 -7.98
CA SER A 194 -38.96 -23.87 -9.17
C SER A 194 -39.11 -23.03 -10.45
N ARG A 195 -40.20 -22.27 -10.60
CA ARG A 195 -40.39 -21.36 -11.75
C ARG A 195 -39.36 -20.23 -11.75
N SER A 196 -39.09 -19.60 -10.61
CA SER A 196 -38.02 -18.60 -10.48
C SER A 196 -36.64 -19.17 -10.81
N VAL A 197 -36.31 -20.39 -10.35
CA VAL A 197 -35.06 -21.09 -10.71
C VAL A 197 -34.96 -21.33 -12.21
N ASN A 198 -36.04 -21.84 -12.83
CA ASN A 198 -36.06 -22.10 -14.26
C ASN A 198 -35.92 -20.79 -15.06
N ALA A 199 -36.57 -19.70 -14.64
CA ALA A 199 -36.45 -18.39 -15.29
C ALA A 199 -35.03 -17.80 -15.18
N VAL A 200 -34.41 -17.82 -14.00
CA VAL A 200 -33.00 -17.37 -13.82
C VAL A 200 -32.06 -18.19 -14.70
N ALA A 201 -32.24 -19.51 -14.72
CA ALA A 201 -31.38 -20.39 -15.50
C ALA A 201 -31.57 -20.22 -17.02
N ASP A 202 -32.77 -19.93 -17.52
CA ASP A 202 -33.02 -19.61 -18.94
C ASP A 202 -32.46 -18.23 -19.33
N VAL A 203 -32.58 -17.22 -18.45
CA VAL A 203 -31.98 -15.89 -18.67
C VAL A 203 -30.46 -15.99 -18.75
N TRP A 204 -29.80 -16.64 -17.80
CA TRP A 204 -28.35 -16.83 -17.82
C TRP A 204 -27.90 -17.72 -18.99
N TRP A 205 -28.66 -18.77 -19.32
CA TRP A 205 -28.39 -19.59 -20.50
C TRP A 205 -28.39 -18.74 -21.77
N SER A 206 -29.35 -17.84 -21.90
CA SER A 206 -29.46 -16.92 -23.03
C SER A 206 -28.26 -15.98 -23.10
N VAL A 207 -27.87 -15.35 -21.98
CA VAL A 207 -26.66 -14.50 -21.91
C VAL A 207 -25.38 -15.27 -22.27
N ILE A 208 -25.24 -16.52 -21.83
CA ILE A 208 -24.01 -17.30 -22.02
C ILE A 208 -23.93 -17.96 -23.40
N THR A 209 -25.07 -18.31 -24.02
CA THR A 209 -25.12 -19.09 -25.26
C THR A 209 -25.61 -18.33 -26.50
N SER A 210 -26.29 -17.20 -26.35
CA SER A 210 -26.75 -16.41 -27.49
C SER A 210 -25.57 -15.87 -28.31
N THR A 211 -25.73 -15.87 -29.62
CA THR A 211 -24.87 -15.14 -30.57
C THR A 211 -25.55 -13.85 -31.06
N THR A 212 -26.85 -13.73 -30.82
CA THR A 212 -27.70 -12.59 -31.17
C THR A 212 -27.62 -11.53 -30.08
N VAL A 213 -26.84 -10.48 -30.31
CA VAL A 213 -26.89 -9.26 -29.49
C VAL A 213 -28.23 -8.57 -29.76
N GLN A 214 -29.19 -8.76 -28.86
CA GLN A 214 -30.47 -8.05 -28.90
C GLN A 214 -30.31 -6.69 -28.24
N SER A 215 -30.77 -5.64 -28.92
CA SER A 215 -30.51 -4.21 -28.65
C SER A 215 -29.05 -3.76 -28.85
N SER A 216 -28.87 -2.55 -29.39
CA SER A 216 -27.57 -1.91 -29.52
C SER A 216 -27.19 -1.22 -28.20
N ILE A 217 -26.36 -1.88 -27.39
CA ILE A 217 -25.78 -1.28 -26.19
C ILE A 217 -24.93 -0.07 -26.60
N SER A 218 -25.17 1.07 -25.94
CA SER A 218 -24.42 2.31 -26.20
C SER A 218 -23.00 2.25 -25.63
N THR A 219 -22.07 2.98 -26.25
CA THR A 219 -20.68 3.11 -25.75
C THR A 219 -20.66 3.55 -24.29
N ALA A 220 -21.49 4.52 -23.90
CA ALA A 220 -21.58 5.01 -22.51
C ALA A 220 -22.02 3.93 -21.48
N GLN A 221 -22.79 2.91 -21.90
CA GLN A 221 -23.11 1.76 -21.04
C GLN A 221 -21.90 0.81 -20.90
N LEU A 222 -21.12 0.61 -21.98
CA LEU A 222 -19.88 -0.18 -21.93
C LEU A 222 -18.81 0.52 -21.09
N GLU A 223 -18.63 1.83 -21.24
CA GLU A 223 -17.74 2.64 -20.39
C GLU A 223 -18.13 2.52 -18.91
N ARG A 224 -19.42 2.63 -18.59
CA ARG A 224 -19.92 2.46 -17.21
C ARG A 224 -19.72 1.04 -16.70
N TYR A 225 -19.94 0.02 -17.53
CA TYR A 225 -19.67 -1.37 -17.16
C TYR A 225 -18.19 -1.55 -16.80
N VAL A 226 -17.28 -1.02 -17.63
CA VAL A 226 -15.83 -1.10 -17.38
C VAL A 226 -15.43 -0.34 -16.12
N LEU A 227 -15.89 0.91 -15.94
CA LEU A 227 -15.58 1.68 -14.72
C LEU A 227 -16.07 0.97 -13.45
N ASN A 228 -17.26 0.37 -13.48
CA ASN A 228 -17.78 -0.40 -12.35
C ASN A 228 -17.00 -1.73 -12.15
N ALA A 229 -16.45 -2.32 -13.21
CA ALA A 229 -15.57 -3.49 -13.10
C ALA A 229 -14.24 -3.13 -12.42
N TYR A 230 -13.63 -2.00 -12.79
CA TYR A 230 -12.45 -1.46 -12.12
C TYR A 230 -12.73 -1.22 -10.63
N ALA A 231 -13.83 -0.53 -10.28
CA ALA A 231 -14.24 -0.31 -8.89
C ALA A 231 -14.34 -1.63 -8.09
N PHE A 232 -14.98 -2.66 -8.67
CA PHE A 232 -15.12 -3.98 -8.05
C PHE A 232 -13.79 -4.68 -7.77
N TYR A 233 -12.81 -4.62 -8.67
CA TYR A 233 -11.50 -5.22 -8.45
C TYR A 233 -10.64 -4.43 -7.46
N VAL A 234 -10.74 -3.10 -7.52
CA VAL A 234 -10.04 -2.17 -6.63
C VAL A 234 -10.52 -2.34 -5.18
N GLU A 235 -11.84 -2.41 -4.95
CA GLU A 235 -12.42 -2.66 -3.61
C GLU A 235 -11.95 -4.01 -3.02
N ARG A 236 -11.79 -5.03 -3.87
CA ARG A 236 -11.28 -6.35 -3.45
C ARG A 236 -9.75 -6.40 -3.28
N GLY A 237 -9.04 -5.33 -3.65
CA GLY A 237 -7.58 -5.24 -3.56
C GLY A 237 -6.82 -6.25 -4.46
N LYS A 238 -7.43 -6.70 -5.57
CA LYS A 238 -6.90 -7.78 -6.41
C LYS A 238 -6.33 -7.28 -7.75
N GLU A 239 -5.23 -6.55 -7.70
CA GLU A 239 -4.55 -5.98 -8.87
C GLU A 239 -4.23 -7.03 -9.97
N ASN A 240 -3.74 -8.21 -9.59
CA ASN A 240 -3.47 -9.31 -10.55
C ASN A 240 -4.71 -9.82 -11.31
N GLU A 241 -5.91 -9.76 -10.71
CA GLU A 241 -7.15 -10.15 -11.40
C GLU A 241 -7.66 -9.01 -12.29
N LEU A 242 -7.40 -7.76 -11.91
CA LEU A 242 -7.69 -6.57 -12.72
C LEU A 242 -6.85 -6.56 -14.01
N ASP A 243 -5.54 -6.78 -13.91
CA ASP A 243 -4.64 -6.86 -15.09
C ASP A 243 -5.06 -7.94 -16.09
N ALA A 244 -5.51 -9.08 -15.60
CA ALA A 244 -6.02 -10.17 -16.43
C ALA A 244 -7.35 -9.81 -17.11
N ALA A 245 -8.15 -8.92 -16.53
CA ALA A 245 -9.44 -8.45 -17.04
C ALA A 245 -9.32 -7.22 -17.98
N ASP A 246 -8.37 -6.33 -17.72
CA ASP A 246 -8.10 -5.09 -18.47
C ASP A 246 -7.95 -5.35 -19.98
N THR A 247 -7.19 -6.39 -20.36
CA THR A 247 -7.02 -6.84 -21.75
C THR A 247 -8.34 -7.23 -22.45
N ASN A 248 -9.40 -7.53 -21.71
CA ASN A 248 -10.74 -7.73 -22.27
C ASN A 248 -11.53 -6.43 -22.29
N TYR A 249 -11.45 -5.61 -21.24
CA TYR A 249 -12.18 -4.33 -21.15
C TYR A 249 -11.76 -3.32 -22.22
N GLN A 250 -10.47 -3.24 -22.56
CA GLN A 250 -9.96 -2.43 -23.68
C GLN A 250 -10.50 -2.88 -25.06
N LYS A 251 -11.03 -4.11 -25.19
CA LYS A 251 -11.69 -4.60 -26.41
C LYS A 251 -13.20 -4.30 -26.43
N LEU A 252 -13.81 -4.04 -25.27
CA LEU A 252 -15.22 -3.70 -25.16
C LEU A 252 -15.47 -2.24 -25.53
N THR A 253 -14.60 -1.33 -25.10
CA THR A 253 -14.66 0.09 -25.47
C THR A 253 -13.25 0.68 -25.51
N SER A 254 -13.05 1.65 -26.40
CA SER A 254 -11.83 2.48 -26.37
C SER A 254 -11.86 3.38 -25.15
N PHE A 255 -10.80 3.40 -24.36
CA PHE A 255 -10.75 4.21 -23.14
C PHE A 255 -10.53 5.68 -23.51
N THR A 256 -11.38 6.55 -22.98
CA THR A 256 -11.23 8.00 -23.09
C THR A 256 -10.27 8.52 -22.02
N ALA A 257 -9.71 9.72 -22.21
CA ALA A 257 -8.89 10.38 -21.18
C ALA A 257 -9.65 10.57 -19.84
N ASP A 258 -10.97 10.70 -19.89
CA ASP A 258 -11.85 10.75 -18.71
C ASP A 258 -11.95 9.40 -17.99
N MET A 259 -12.04 8.29 -18.73
CA MET A 259 -11.99 6.95 -18.14
C MET A 259 -10.65 6.71 -17.46
N TYR A 260 -9.55 6.97 -18.15
CA TYR A 260 -8.19 6.78 -17.61
C TYR A 260 -7.98 7.56 -16.30
N ALA A 261 -8.43 8.81 -16.21
CA ALA A 261 -8.32 9.56 -14.95
C ALA A 261 -9.24 9.04 -13.85
N LYS A 262 -10.47 8.60 -14.15
CA LYS A 262 -11.36 7.99 -13.14
C LYS A 262 -10.81 6.66 -12.62
N ILE A 263 -10.21 5.86 -13.51
CA ILE A 263 -9.53 4.62 -13.15
C ILE A 263 -8.32 4.92 -12.26
N GLY A 264 -7.49 5.91 -12.64
CA GLY A 264 -6.39 6.40 -11.83
C GLY A 264 -6.83 6.91 -10.46
N ASP A 265 -7.94 7.64 -10.36
CA ASP A 265 -8.50 8.13 -9.10
C ASP A 265 -8.87 6.96 -8.17
N MET A 266 -9.64 5.97 -8.67
CA MET A 266 -10.00 4.78 -7.90
C MET A 266 -8.78 3.99 -7.40
N LEU A 267 -7.79 3.78 -8.26
CA LEU A 267 -6.54 3.09 -7.91
C LEU A 267 -5.72 3.87 -6.88
N TYR A 268 -5.64 5.18 -7.01
CA TYR A 268 -4.87 6.05 -6.12
C TYR A 268 -5.47 6.08 -4.71
N GLU A 269 -6.80 6.19 -4.61
CA GLU A 269 -7.53 6.14 -3.34
C GLU A 269 -7.36 4.79 -2.62
N ALA A 270 -7.32 3.68 -3.36
CA ALA A 270 -7.06 2.34 -2.83
C ALA A 270 -5.56 2.04 -2.55
N GLY A 271 -4.66 2.97 -2.86
CA GLY A 271 -3.22 2.85 -2.58
C GLY A 271 -2.38 2.22 -3.69
N PHE A 272 -2.96 1.82 -4.82
CA PHE A 272 -2.27 1.32 -6.02
C PHE A 272 -1.63 2.47 -6.83
N ARG A 273 -0.79 3.27 -6.14
CA ARG A 273 -0.32 4.57 -6.62
C ARG A 273 0.53 4.51 -7.89
N GLU A 274 1.36 3.48 -8.04
CA GLU A 274 2.18 3.31 -9.25
C GLU A 274 1.32 3.02 -10.48
N ARG A 275 0.34 2.11 -10.36
CA ARG A 275 -0.61 1.82 -11.44
C ARG A 275 -1.50 3.03 -11.72
N ALA A 276 -1.98 3.73 -10.70
CA ALA A 276 -2.75 4.97 -10.88
C ALA A 276 -2.01 6.02 -11.73
N VAL A 277 -0.70 6.18 -11.51
CA VAL A 277 0.14 7.10 -12.29
C VAL A 277 0.27 6.67 -13.74
N TRP A 278 0.39 5.36 -14.02
CA TRP A 278 0.38 4.85 -15.39
C TRP A 278 -0.93 5.20 -16.12
N GLU A 279 -2.09 5.04 -15.46
CA GLU A 279 -3.39 5.40 -16.02
C GLU A 279 -3.51 6.92 -16.25
N TYR A 280 -3.03 7.74 -15.30
CA TYR A 280 -2.94 9.19 -15.49
C TYR A 280 -2.02 9.57 -16.66
N GLU A 281 -0.89 8.89 -16.85
CA GLU A 281 0.01 9.09 -17.99
C GLU A 281 -0.70 8.73 -19.32
N GLN A 282 -1.55 7.70 -19.37
CA GLN A 282 -2.40 7.40 -20.54
C GLN A 282 -3.45 8.50 -20.80
N ALA A 283 -4.06 9.06 -19.74
CA ALA A 283 -4.99 10.18 -19.87
C ALA A 283 -4.31 11.44 -20.45
N VAL A 284 -3.10 11.77 -19.99
CA VAL A 284 -2.33 12.92 -20.49
C VAL A 284 -1.80 12.68 -21.91
N ALA A 285 -1.40 11.45 -22.25
CA ALA A 285 -1.03 11.10 -23.62
C ALA A 285 -2.20 11.26 -24.61
N SER A 286 -3.43 11.02 -24.16
CA SER A 286 -4.66 11.18 -24.93
C SER A 286 -5.16 12.64 -24.99
N SER A 287 -4.97 13.40 -23.91
CA SER A 287 -5.42 14.79 -23.74
C SER A 287 -4.39 15.63 -22.96
N PRO A 288 -3.33 16.14 -23.62
CA PRO A 288 -2.22 16.85 -22.96
C PRO A 288 -2.62 18.13 -22.22
N GLU A 289 -3.77 18.71 -22.56
CA GLU A 289 -4.35 19.91 -21.94
C GLU A 289 -4.93 19.69 -20.53
N ARG A 290 -5.03 18.42 -20.08
CA ARG A 290 -5.58 18.00 -18.78
C ARG A 290 -4.69 18.35 -17.59
N ARG A 291 -4.62 19.64 -17.28
CA ARG A 291 -3.82 20.21 -16.16
C ARG A 291 -4.16 19.61 -14.80
N ASP A 292 -5.40 19.18 -14.61
CA ASP A 292 -5.89 18.45 -13.43
C ASP A 292 -5.15 17.11 -13.25
N VAL A 293 -4.99 16.33 -14.33
CA VAL A 293 -4.28 15.05 -14.31
C VAL A 293 -2.77 15.25 -14.22
N VAL A 294 -2.22 16.22 -14.97
CA VAL A 294 -0.80 16.60 -14.88
C VAL A 294 -0.43 17.00 -13.44
N ALA A 295 -1.32 17.71 -12.73
CA ALA A 295 -1.13 18.01 -11.31
C ALA A 295 -1.14 16.75 -10.42
N LYS A 296 -2.04 15.78 -10.65
CA LYS A 296 -2.06 14.49 -9.91
C LYS A 296 -0.75 13.71 -10.07
N ILE A 297 -0.22 13.60 -11.30
CA ILE A 297 1.06 12.93 -11.58
C ILE A 297 2.22 13.67 -10.88
N ALA A 298 2.27 15.00 -10.96
CA ALA A 298 3.31 15.79 -10.32
C ALA A 298 3.26 15.67 -8.77
N ASN A 299 2.06 15.69 -8.19
CA ASN A 299 1.85 15.50 -6.75
C ASN A 299 2.34 14.12 -6.30
N TYR A 300 2.11 13.05 -7.08
CA TYR A 300 2.65 11.72 -6.76
C TYR A 300 4.19 11.72 -6.67
N TYR A 301 4.88 12.29 -7.66
CA TYR A 301 6.35 12.34 -7.64
C TYR A 301 6.88 13.24 -6.51
N TYR A 302 6.15 14.30 -6.15
CA TYR A 302 6.44 15.15 -4.99
C TYR A 302 6.29 14.38 -3.66
N GLU A 303 5.18 13.65 -3.46
CA GLU A 303 4.95 12.87 -2.24
C GLU A 303 5.96 11.72 -2.09
N SER A 304 6.30 11.05 -3.19
CA SER A 304 7.35 10.03 -3.23
C SER A 304 8.71 10.62 -2.85
N ALA A 305 9.03 11.82 -3.35
CA ALA A 305 10.26 12.54 -2.98
C ALA A 305 10.31 12.94 -1.50
N GLU A 306 9.19 13.38 -0.91
CA GLU A 306 9.12 13.68 0.53
C GLU A 306 9.34 12.43 1.40
N ASP A 307 8.80 11.26 1.04
CA ASP A 307 9.06 9.98 1.73
C ASP A 307 10.55 9.58 1.65
N LYS A 308 11.18 9.75 0.48
CA LYS A 308 12.62 9.53 0.30
C LYS A 308 13.46 10.50 1.12
N LEU A 309 13.06 11.77 1.19
CA LEU A 309 13.72 12.79 2.00
C LEU A 309 13.63 12.46 3.50
N GLN A 310 12.46 12.01 3.99
CA GLN A 310 12.28 11.57 5.38
C GLN A 310 13.14 10.35 5.73
N LYS A 311 13.46 9.50 4.75
CA LYS A 311 14.39 8.36 4.87
C LYS A 311 15.87 8.74 4.71
N GLY A 312 16.19 10.02 4.51
CA GLY A 312 17.56 10.51 4.31
C GLY A 312 18.14 10.20 2.92
N MET A 313 17.32 9.74 1.97
CA MET A 313 17.74 9.35 0.62
C MET A 313 17.78 10.59 -0.29
N LEU A 314 18.74 11.49 -0.05
CA LEU A 314 18.77 12.83 -0.64
C LEU A 314 18.79 12.82 -2.18
N GLU A 315 19.58 11.95 -2.80
CA GLU A 315 19.69 11.83 -4.25
C GLU A 315 18.37 11.39 -4.90
N GLU A 316 17.69 10.40 -4.29
CA GLU A 316 16.39 9.93 -4.78
C GLU A 316 15.29 10.98 -4.58
N ALA A 317 15.32 11.71 -3.46
CA ALA A 317 14.43 12.84 -3.21
C ALA A 317 14.63 13.96 -4.25
N LEU A 318 15.90 14.32 -4.54
CA LEU A 318 16.23 15.32 -5.55
C LEU A 318 15.70 14.91 -6.94
N GLY A 319 15.91 13.64 -7.32
CA GLY A 319 15.38 13.06 -8.56
C GLY A 319 13.85 13.09 -8.62
N GLY A 320 13.16 12.75 -7.53
CA GLY A 320 11.71 12.81 -7.44
C GLY A 320 11.13 14.22 -7.57
N PHE A 321 11.71 15.22 -6.89
CA PHE A 321 11.29 16.62 -7.05
C PHE A 321 11.58 17.16 -8.45
N ALA A 322 12.70 16.78 -9.07
CA ALA A 322 12.99 17.11 -10.46
C ALA A 322 11.96 16.48 -11.43
N LYS A 323 11.54 15.23 -11.19
CA LYS A 323 10.50 14.56 -11.99
C LYS A 323 9.11 15.20 -11.82
N ALA A 324 8.76 15.62 -10.60
CA ALA A 324 7.54 16.39 -10.36
C ALA A 324 7.49 17.69 -11.18
N LEU A 325 8.63 18.39 -11.30
CA LEU A 325 8.77 19.61 -12.10
C LEU A 325 8.83 19.36 -13.61
N SER A 326 9.39 18.24 -14.06
CA SER A 326 9.36 17.89 -15.49
C SER A 326 7.94 17.58 -15.98
N VAL A 327 7.08 17.09 -15.08
CA VAL A 327 5.65 16.89 -15.34
C VAL A 327 4.87 18.21 -15.22
N ASN A 328 5.09 18.97 -14.14
CA ASN A 328 4.47 20.27 -13.91
C ASN A 328 5.50 21.32 -13.47
N MET A 329 5.99 22.12 -14.42
CA MET A 329 6.97 23.19 -14.17
C MET A 329 6.47 24.25 -13.16
N LEU A 330 5.17 24.35 -12.93
CA LEU A 330 4.53 25.28 -12.01
C LEU A 330 4.01 24.59 -10.73
N HIS A 331 4.57 23.42 -10.37
CA HIS A 331 4.19 22.72 -9.14
C HIS A 331 4.50 23.58 -7.89
N PRO A 332 3.50 23.86 -7.01
CA PRO A 332 3.60 24.94 -6.00
C PRO A 332 4.81 24.88 -5.06
N SER A 333 5.25 23.67 -4.69
CA SER A 333 6.28 23.46 -3.67
C SER A 333 7.53 22.72 -4.18
N ALA A 334 7.52 22.16 -5.40
CA ALA A 334 8.55 21.19 -5.80
C ALA A 334 9.90 21.86 -6.04
N GLU A 335 9.93 23.04 -6.68
CA GLU A 335 11.18 23.77 -6.93
C GLU A 335 11.83 24.23 -5.62
N LYS A 336 11.04 24.73 -4.66
CA LYS A 336 11.52 25.06 -3.32
C LYS A 336 12.17 23.85 -2.66
N ARG A 337 11.50 22.68 -2.66
CA ARG A 337 12.04 21.45 -2.07
C ARG A 337 13.28 20.93 -2.79
N ARG A 338 13.30 20.98 -4.12
CA ARG A 338 14.47 20.60 -4.93
C ARG A 338 15.70 21.43 -4.55
N LEU A 339 15.54 22.74 -4.35
CA LEU A 339 16.61 23.63 -3.91
C LEU A 339 17.04 23.37 -2.45
N GLU A 340 16.09 23.09 -1.55
CA GLU A 340 16.38 22.68 -0.16
C GLU A 340 17.23 21.40 -0.12
N VAL A 341 16.84 20.36 -0.88
CA VAL A 341 17.60 19.09 -0.94
C VAL A 341 18.96 19.27 -1.61
N ALA A 342 19.06 20.08 -2.68
CA ALA A 342 20.34 20.38 -3.33
C ALA A 342 21.33 21.06 -2.36
N ALA A 343 20.84 21.98 -1.52
CA ALA A 343 21.67 22.61 -0.48
C ALA A 343 22.09 21.63 0.63
N LEU A 344 21.25 20.66 0.99
CA LEU A 344 21.62 19.59 1.94
C LEU A 344 22.71 18.68 1.37
N ILE A 345 22.61 18.29 0.09
CA ILE A 345 23.64 17.51 -0.62
C ILE A 345 24.95 18.29 -0.66
N GLN A 346 24.93 19.56 -1.10
CA GLN A 346 26.12 20.41 -1.15
C GLN A 346 26.79 20.50 0.23
N LYS A 347 26.02 20.77 1.30
CA LYS A 347 26.57 20.85 2.66
C LYS A 347 27.20 19.54 3.13
N ARG A 348 26.58 18.39 2.81
CA ARG A 348 27.13 17.07 3.12
C ARG A 348 28.46 16.85 2.39
N ASP A 349 28.51 17.19 1.11
CA ASP A 349 29.68 16.95 0.27
C ASP A 349 30.84 17.90 0.66
N GLU A 350 30.53 19.14 1.06
CA GLU A 350 31.49 20.08 1.67
C GLU A 350 32.05 19.55 3.01
N GLN A 351 31.20 19.00 3.88
CA GLN A 351 31.63 18.40 5.15
C GLN A 351 32.54 17.19 4.93
N LEU A 352 32.19 16.33 3.95
CA LEU A 352 33.00 15.18 3.55
C LEU A 352 34.37 15.61 3.05
N ALA A 353 34.44 16.61 2.17
CA ALA A 353 35.69 17.17 1.67
C ALA A 353 36.57 17.74 2.79
N GLN A 354 35.97 18.43 3.78
CA GLN A 354 36.69 18.91 4.96
C GLN A 354 37.27 17.76 5.80
N TYR A 355 36.51 16.70 6.06
CA TYR A 355 37.05 15.53 6.77
C TYR A 355 38.15 14.82 5.99
N GLN A 356 38.05 14.72 4.67
CA GLN A 356 39.10 14.12 3.83
C GLN A 356 40.39 14.95 3.85
N GLU A 357 40.30 16.28 3.85
CA GLU A 357 41.47 17.14 4.00
C GLU A 357 42.08 17.08 5.41
N GLN A 358 41.27 17.01 6.47
CA GLN A 358 41.77 16.81 7.84
C GLN A 358 42.44 15.45 8.03
N LEU A 359 41.91 14.38 7.43
CA LEU A 359 42.56 13.06 7.39
C LEU A 359 43.93 13.15 6.70
N ARG A 360 43.98 13.79 5.53
CA ARG A 360 45.21 13.97 4.76
C ARG A 360 46.26 14.76 5.54
N GLN A 361 45.87 15.85 6.19
CA GLN A 361 46.74 16.63 7.06
C GLN A 361 47.28 15.81 8.25
N ALA A 362 46.43 14.97 8.87
CA ALA A 362 46.84 14.10 9.96
C ALA A 362 47.85 13.03 9.50
N ASP A 363 47.64 12.44 8.31
CA ASP A 363 48.57 11.49 7.68
C ASP A 363 49.90 12.15 7.32
N ASP A 364 49.87 13.36 6.73
CA ASP A 364 51.07 14.14 6.37
C ASP A 364 51.91 14.48 7.63
N LEU A 365 51.26 14.91 8.72
CA LEU A 365 51.91 15.18 10.02
C LEU A 365 52.54 13.93 10.64
N LYS A 366 51.86 12.77 10.52
CA LYS A 366 52.40 11.48 10.96
C LYS A 366 53.62 11.08 10.14
N SER A 367 53.59 11.24 8.81
CA SER A 367 54.74 10.98 7.93
C SER A 367 55.94 11.86 8.28
N LEU A 368 55.74 13.17 8.50
CA LEU A 368 56.79 14.08 8.95
C LEU A 368 57.36 13.69 10.32
N ALA A 369 56.52 13.21 11.23
CA ALA A 369 56.99 12.73 12.53
C ALA A 369 57.91 11.51 12.42
N GLU A 370 57.63 10.58 11.49
CA GLU A 370 58.54 9.45 11.22
C GLU A 370 59.87 9.90 10.61
N GLU A 371 59.87 10.93 9.75
CA GLU A 371 61.12 11.52 9.22
C GLU A 371 61.97 12.14 10.33
N GLU A 372 61.37 12.91 11.25
CA GLU A 372 62.09 13.50 12.38
C GLU A 372 62.53 12.45 13.40
N ALA A 373 61.72 11.42 13.65
CA ALA A 373 62.12 10.27 14.47
C ALA A 373 63.31 9.53 13.86
N ALA A 374 63.37 9.37 12.53
CA ALA A 374 64.51 8.78 11.83
C ALA A 374 65.79 9.66 11.90
N ARG A 375 65.64 10.97 12.13
CA ARG A 375 66.75 11.91 12.43
C ARG A 375 67.17 11.91 13.90
N ASN A 376 66.46 11.16 14.76
CA ASN A 376 66.55 11.16 16.23
C ASN A 376 66.03 12.45 16.90
N HIS A 377 65.24 13.26 16.18
CA HIS A 377 64.52 14.42 16.70
C HIS A 377 63.18 13.96 17.32
N PHE A 378 63.29 13.16 18.39
CA PHE A 378 62.13 12.47 18.97
C PHE A 378 61.13 13.41 19.66
N ALA A 379 61.57 14.58 20.15
CA ALA A 379 60.70 15.55 20.80
C ALA A 379 59.78 16.24 19.77
N GLU A 380 60.36 16.61 18.65
CA GLU A 380 59.72 17.17 17.45
C GLU A 380 58.75 16.15 16.84
N ALA A 381 59.17 14.90 16.70
CA ALA A 381 58.31 13.80 16.25
C ALA A 381 57.08 13.59 17.16
N VAL A 382 57.26 13.58 18.49
CA VAL A 382 56.14 13.47 19.44
C VAL A 382 55.22 14.71 19.39
N ALA A 383 55.75 15.90 19.12
CA ALA A 383 54.93 17.10 18.93
C ALA A 383 54.09 17.02 17.64
N LEU A 384 54.67 16.59 16.52
CA LEU A 384 53.98 16.37 15.24
C LEU A 384 52.91 15.27 15.35
N LEU A 385 53.19 14.17 16.05
CA LEU A 385 52.21 13.12 16.31
C LEU A 385 51.03 13.62 17.16
N LYS A 386 51.24 14.50 18.15
CA LYS A 386 50.13 15.11 18.89
C LYS A 386 49.27 16.01 18.01
N GLN A 387 49.88 16.78 17.11
CA GLN A 387 49.12 17.57 16.12
C GLN A 387 48.31 16.68 15.17
N SER A 388 48.88 15.54 14.74
CA SER A 388 48.16 14.52 13.98
C SER A 388 46.99 13.92 14.77
N GLU A 389 47.19 13.62 16.06
CA GLU A 389 46.12 13.13 16.94
C GLU A 389 44.96 14.13 17.05
N ASP A 390 45.27 15.41 17.27
CA ASP A 390 44.26 16.47 17.38
C ASP A 390 43.53 16.72 16.05
N ALA A 391 44.23 16.64 14.91
CA ALA A 391 43.59 16.70 13.59
C ALA A 391 42.61 15.53 13.37
N TYR A 392 42.97 14.30 13.74
CA TYR A 392 42.04 13.17 13.70
C TYR A 392 40.83 13.38 14.64
N ARG A 393 41.01 13.94 15.84
CA ARG A 393 39.91 14.15 16.82
C ARG A 393 38.80 15.08 16.35
N VAL A 394 39.05 15.95 15.35
CA VAL A 394 38.03 16.87 14.80
C VAL A 394 36.98 16.14 13.93
N ILE A 395 37.31 14.96 13.40
CA ILE A 395 36.45 14.23 12.46
C ILE A 395 35.33 13.49 13.20
N GLY A 396 34.07 13.71 12.80
CA GLY A 396 32.89 13.06 13.36
C GLY A 396 32.64 11.61 12.89
N ASP A 397 31.55 11.02 13.37
CA ASP A 397 31.09 9.66 13.00
C ASP A 397 30.09 9.64 11.81
N GLU A 398 29.83 10.81 11.21
CA GLU A 398 28.79 11.02 10.19
C GLU A 398 29.03 10.23 8.89
N PHE A 399 30.31 9.95 8.57
CA PHE A 399 30.72 9.20 7.38
C PHE A 399 31.50 7.95 7.81
N PRO A 400 30.97 6.73 7.60
CA PRO A 400 31.57 5.51 8.16
C PRO A 400 33.00 5.21 7.72
N SER A 401 33.37 5.53 6.48
CA SER A 401 34.72 5.34 5.91
C SER A 401 35.75 6.23 6.60
N GLU A 402 35.45 7.51 6.73
CA GLU A 402 36.28 8.55 7.34
C GLU A 402 36.41 8.30 8.85
N ALA A 403 35.31 7.93 9.52
CA ALA A 403 35.32 7.52 10.92
C ALA A 403 36.17 6.26 11.18
N GLN A 404 36.14 5.27 10.27
CA GLN A 404 37.03 4.11 10.33
C GLN A 404 38.50 4.49 10.07
N HIS A 405 38.76 5.43 9.16
CA HIS A 405 40.11 5.92 8.90
C HIS A 405 40.70 6.61 10.14
N ARG A 406 39.95 7.58 10.68
CA ARG A 406 40.22 8.26 11.96
C ARG A 406 40.50 7.27 13.10
N MET A 407 39.66 6.25 13.28
CA MET A 407 39.85 5.25 14.34
C MET A 407 41.13 4.43 14.20
N ARG A 408 41.63 4.19 12.99
CA ARG A 408 42.93 3.53 12.77
C ARG A 408 44.08 4.50 13.04
N GLY A 409 44.03 5.68 12.42
CA GLY A 409 45.02 6.74 12.58
C GLY A 409 45.29 7.09 14.04
N LEU A 410 44.23 7.32 14.84
CA LEU A 410 44.35 7.59 16.28
C LEU A 410 45.09 6.50 17.05
N ARG A 411 44.80 5.21 16.78
CA ARG A 411 45.47 4.10 17.49
C ARG A 411 46.94 3.99 17.11
N GLU A 412 47.25 4.16 15.83
CA GLU A 412 48.63 4.12 15.33
C GLU A 412 49.45 5.28 15.91
N VAL A 413 48.91 6.50 15.86
CA VAL A 413 49.54 7.70 16.46
C VAL A 413 49.73 7.54 17.96
N GLN A 414 48.73 7.06 18.70
CA GLN A 414 48.84 6.82 20.15
C GLN A 414 49.89 5.75 20.49
N SER A 415 49.94 4.63 19.75
CA SER A 415 51.01 3.62 19.90
C SER A 415 52.38 4.28 19.70
N ARG A 416 52.52 5.05 18.62
CA ARG A 416 53.79 5.65 18.23
C ARG A 416 54.28 6.73 19.20
N ILE A 417 53.38 7.55 19.73
CA ILE A 417 53.69 8.51 20.81
C ILE A 417 54.27 7.77 22.02
N ASN A 418 53.65 6.66 22.44
CA ASN A 418 54.12 5.88 23.58
C ASN A 418 55.48 5.23 23.29
N GLU A 419 55.70 4.67 22.10
CA GLU A 419 56.99 4.10 21.68
C GLU A 419 58.12 5.14 21.75
N LEU A 420 57.95 6.30 21.11
CA LEU A 420 58.98 7.34 21.07
C LEU A 420 59.26 7.94 22.45
N GLN A 421 58.25 8.05 23.32
CA GLN A 421 58.44 8.44 24.72
C GLN A 421 59.27 7.42 25.51
N GLN A 422 59.04 6.11 25.31
CA GLN A 422 59.84 5.06 25.96
C GLN A 422 61.30 5.03 25.43
N SER A 423 61.52 5.29 24.14
CA SER A 423 62.86 5.45 23.58
C SER A 423 63.61 6.63 24.22
N LEU A 424 62.97 7.80 24.30
CA LEU A 424 63.53 8.99 24.98
C LEU A 424 63.92 8.72 26.43
N LEU A 425 63.06 8.03 27.20
CA LEU A 425 63.36 7.64 28.59
C LEU A 425 64.54 6.66 28.67
N THR A 426 64.60 5.68 27.77
CA THR A 426 65.68 4.69 27.77
C THR A 426 67.05 5.31 27.43
N ASP A 427 67.10 6.22 26.46
CA ASP A 427 68.35 6.85 26.05
C ASP A 427 68.81 7.92 27.07
N THR A 428 67.90 8.69 27.66
CA THR A 428 68.26 9.61 28.76
C THR A 428 68.80 8.87 29.99
N GLN A 429 68.22 7.70 30.34
CA GLN A 429 68.79 6.84 31.40
C GLN A 429 70.21 6.36 31.07
N ARG A 430 70.49 5.96 29.83
CA ARG A 430 71.84 5.55 29.38
C ARG A 430 72.86 6.69 29.46
N PHE A 431 72.47 7.93 29.16
CA PHE A 431 73.34 9.10 29.30
C PHE A 431 73.46 9.63 30.73
N SER A 432 72.57 9.24 31.66
CA SER A 432 72.60 9.69 33.06
C SER A 432 73.74 9.09 33.91
N GLY A 433 74.58 8.23 33.33
CA GLY A 433 75.76 7.64 33.98
C GLY A 433 76.76 8.69 34.48
N THR A 434 76.65 9.04 35.76
CA THR A 434 77.61 9.76 36.64
C THR A 434 78.18 11.12 36.19
N GLY A 435 77.89 11.64 34.99
CA GLY A 435 78.37 12.94 34.50
C GLY A 435 77.33 14.06 34.38
N PHE A 436 76.04 13.75 34.50
CA PHE A 436 74.95 14.53 33.87
C PHE A 436 74.74 15.97 34.42
N ALA A 437 75.15 16.25 35.65
CA ALA A 437 74.84 17.52 36.33
C ALA A 437 75.50 18.78 35.72
N LYS A 438 76.53 18.63 34.85
CA LYS A 438 77.25 19.77 34.25
C LYS A 438 76.88 20.10 32.79
N ASP A 439 76.41 19.12 32.01
CA ASP A 439 75.91 19.39 30.64
C ASP A 439 74.40 19.68 30.59
N LEU A 440 73.66 19.34 31.66
CA LEU A 440 72.21 19.60 31.75
C LEU A 440 71.84 21.07 31.52
N GLU A 441 72.61 22.01 32.08
CA GLU A 441 72.35 23.45 31.95
C GLU A 441 72.59 23.95 30.52
N ARG A 442 73.52 23.32 29.79
CA ARG A 442 73.79 23.59 28.38
C ARG A 442 72.72 22.99 27.48
N VAL A 443 72.33 21.73 27.68
CA VAL A 443 71.25 21.09 26.90
C VAL A 443 69.92 21.80 27.11
N ILE A 444 69.60 22.24 28.34
CA ILE A 444 68.42 23.07 28.61
C ILE A 444 68.50 24.43 27.90
N THR A 445 69.69 24.97 27.65
CA THR A 445 69.85 26.24 26.91
C THR A 445 69.69 26.00 25.41
N ASP A 446 70.46 25.04 24.85
CA ASP A 446 70.51 24.71 23.42
C ASP A 446 69.17 24.19 22.86
N TYR A 447 68.33 23.54 23.70
CA TYR A 447 67.00 23.01 23.30
C TYR A 447 65.80 23.80 23.87
N SER A 448 66.00 24.99 24.44
CA SER A 448 64.89 25.82 24.96
C SER A 448 64.15 26.65 23.91
N GLU A 449 64.63 26.70 22.66
CA GLU A 449 63.93 27.36 21.56
C GLU A 449 62.79 26.49 21.00
N GLY A 450 61.72 26.28 21.79
CA GLY A 450 60.46 25.74 21.29
C GLY A 450 59.65 24.86 22.25
N LEU A 451 60.25 24.37 23.34
CA LEU A 451 59.59 23.43 24.27
C LEU A 451 59.30 24.09 25.62
N ASP A 452 58.06 23.92 26.10
CA ASP A 452 57.56 24.66 27.27
C ASP A 452 58.27 24.21 28.56
N LYS A 453 59.08 25.12 29.11
CA LYS A 453 60.08 24.87 30.15
C LYS A 453 59.48 24.33 31.45
N GLU A 454 58.20 24.60 31.71
CA GLU A 454 57.47 24.06 32.86
C GLU A 454 57.14 22.57 32.72
N ILE A 455 56.85 22.07 31.51
CA ILE A 455 56.45 20.67 31.30
C ILE A 455 57.63 19.74 31.61
N LEU A 456 58.79 20.03 31.02
CA LEU A 456 60.05 19.32 31.30
C LEU A 456 60.39 19.35 32.79
N LYS A 457 60.26 20.51 33.44
CA LYS A 457 60.54 20.68 34.87
C LYS A 457 59.57 19.90 35.77
N THR A 458 58.29 19.79 35.36
CA THR A 458 57.26 19.06 36.11
C THR A 458 57.44 17.55 36.00
N MET A 459 57.77 17.04 34.82
CA MET A 459 58.12 15.62 34.62
C MET A 459 59.36 15.25 35.45
N LEU A 460 60.42 16.07 35.42
CA LEU A 460 61.61 15.84 36.24
C LEU A 460 61.33 15.77 37.74
N GLN A 461 60.43 16.62 38.25
CA GLN A 461 60.07 16.65 39.67
C GLN A 461 59.22 15.45 40.12
N LEU A 462 58.49 14.82 39.21
CA LEU A 462 57.74 13.59 39.49
C LEU A 462 58.69 12.39 39.57
N GLU A 463 59.57 12.23 38.57
CA GLU A 463 60.60 11.18 38.53
C GLU A 463 61.54 11.25 39.74
N TYR A 464 62.08 12.43 40.07
CA TYR A 464 62.97 12.59 41.22
C TYR A 464 62.31 12.20 42.56
N LYS A 465 61.00 12.42 42.71
CA LYS A 465 60.24 11.99 43.90
C LYS A 465 59.97 10.50 43.91
N ALA A 466 59.73 9.88 42.75
CA ALA A 466 59.56 8.44 42.62
C ALA A 466 60.86 7.71 42.98
N GLU A 467 62.01 8.18 42.48
CA GLU A 467 63.33 7.60 42.72
C GLU A 467 63.73 7.71 44.20
N ILE A 468 63.55 8.88 44.84
CA ILE A 468 63.76 9.03 46.29
C ILE A 468 62.89 8.04 47.07
N LYS A 469 61.63 7.87 46.67
CA LYS A 469 60.71 6.94 47.35
C LYS A 469 61.19 5.50 47.21
N ALA A 470 61.57 5.07 46.01
CA ALA A 470 62.09 3.72 45.75
C ALA A 470 63.35 3.43 46.59
N GLN A 471 64.32 4.34 46.59
CA GLN A 471 65.55 4.21 47.39
C GLN A 471 65.27 4.21 48.90
N THR A 472 64.27 4.98 49.36
CA THR A 472 63.84 4.98 50.77
C THR A 472 63.18 3.66 51.16
N GLU A 473 62.34 3.09 50.29
CA GLU A 473 61.70 1.79 50.49
C GLU A 473 62.76 0.66 50.50
N GLU A 474 63.71 0.67 49.56
CA GLU A 474 64.83 -0.28 49.49
C GLU A 474 65.75 -0.21 50.72
N MET A 475 66.15 0.99 51.16
CA MET A 475 66.88 1.17 52.42
C MET A 475 66.09 0.67 53.64
N SER A 476 64.77 0.86 53.66
CA SER A 476 63.92 0.39 54.78
C SER A 476 63.79 -1.14 54.83
N ALA A 477 63.91 -1.82 53.68
CA ALA A 477 63.91 -3.27 53.60
C ALA A 477 65.23 -3.87 54.11
N VAL A 478 66.38 -3.26 53.80
CA VAL A 478 67.70 -3.69 54.26
C VAL A 478 67.89 -3.52 55.78
N LEU A 479 67.16 -2.58 56.40
CA LEU A 479 67.20 -2.33 57.85
C LEU A 479 66.25 -3.22 58.68
N ARG A 480 65.45 -4.10 58.05
CA ARG A 480 64.64 -5.12 58.75
C ARG A 480 65.36 -6.46 58.77
N ILE A 481 66.33 -6.58 59.67
CA ILE A 481 66.94 -7.86 60.05
C ILE A 481 66.56 -8.13 61.52
N ASP A 482 65.65 -9.08 61.71
CA ASP A 482 65.40 -9.83 62.95
C ASP A 482 65.37 -11.33 62.58
#